data_AF-A0A959G3N2-F1
#
_entry.id   AF-A0A959G3N2-F1
#
_cell.length_a   1.000
_cell.length_b   1.000
_cell.length_c   1.000
_cell.angle_alpha   90.00
_cell.angle_beta   90.00
_cell.angle_gamma   90.00
#
_symmetry.space_group_name_H-M   'P 1'
#
loop_
_entity.id
_entity.type
_entity.pdbx_description
1 polymer ?
#
loop_
_entity_poly.entity_id
_entity_poly.type
_entity_poly.pdbx_seq_one_letter_code
_entity_poly.pdbx_strand_id
1 'polypeptide(L)'
;MEIVKYYKARFQMEYNFRDVKQFTGLLNCQARSEEKLNFHFICTLTAIDIGKAIARSGLNRSSTLSISIKNIKTELSNYLTLTLFLSKFGIDRIDPNMKKNTECINQILQFGKIAA
;
A
#
# COMPACT_ATOMS: atom_id res chain seq x y z
N MET A 1 6.46 4.86 -34.28
CA MET A 1 5.47 4.26 -33.34
C MET A 1 6.05 3.98 -31.95
N GLU A 2 7.37 3.80 -31.79
CA GLU A 2 8.03 3.59 -30.47
C GLU A 2 8.08 4.85 -29.59
N ILE A 3 8.31 6.02 -30.19
CA ILE A 3 8.34 7.32 -29.48
C ILE A 3 7.07 7.53 -28.65
N VAL A 4 5.89 7.20 -29.21
CA VAL A 4 4.59 7.30 -28.50
C VAL A 4 4.54 6.36 -27.30
N LYS A 5 5.12 5.15 -27.38
CA LYS A 5 5.17 4.21 -26.25
C LYS A 5 6.06 4.73 -25.13
N TYR A 6 7.25 5.23 -25.46
CA TYR A 6 8.16 5.84 -24.48
C TYR A 6 7.54 7.07 -23.81
N TYR A 7 6.85 7.90 -24.58
CA TYR A 7 6.18 9.10 -24.05
C TYR A 7 5.05 8.73 -23.08
N LYS A 8 4.28 7.68 -23.36
CA LYS A 8 3.29 7.13 -22.42
C LYS A 8 3.92 6.55 -21.16
N ALA A 9 5.02 5.80 -21.29
CA ALA A 9 5.74 5.24 -20.14
C ALA A 9 6.31 6.33 -19.21
N ARG A 10 6.74 7.47 -19.76
CA ARG A 10 7.18 8.65 -18.99
C ARG A 10 6.11 9.12 -18.01
N PHE A 11 4.87 9.24 -18.47
CA PHE A 11 3.75 9.62 -17.60
C PHE A 11 3.47 8.56 -16.52
N GLN A 12 3.60 7.28 -16.85
CA GLN A 12 3.43 6.21 -15.87
C GLN A 12 4.43 6.31 -14.71
N MET A 13 5.67 6.71 -15.00
CA MET A 13 6.71 6.90 -14.00
C MET A 13 6.41 8.08 -13.05
N GLU A 14 5.83 9.16 -13.55
CA GLU A 14 5.45 10.32 -12.73
C GLU A 14 4.41 9.96 -11.66
N TYR A 15 3.45 9.08 -11.98
CA TYR A 15 2.47 8.59 -11.00
C TYR A 15 3.16 7.84 -9.85
N ASN A 16 4.15 7.00 -10.15
CA ASN A 16 4.91 6.31 -9.11
C ASN A 16 5.59 7.34 -8.20
N PHE A 17 6.35 8.29 -8.74
CA PHE A 17 7.02 9.30 -7.91
C PHE A 17 6.05 10.14 -7.08
N ARG A 18 4.88 10.49 -7.61
CA ARG A 18 3.83 11.17 -6.86
C ARG A 18 3.38 10.34 -5.66
N ASP A 19 3.09 9.07 -5.88
CA ASP A 19 2.62 8.18 -4.81
C ASP A 19 3.71 7.94 -3.75
N VAL A 20 4.97 7.78 -4.15
CA VAL A 20 6.08 7.55 -3.20
C VAL A 20 6.23 8.77 -2.28
N LYS A 21 6.18 9.98 -2.86
CA LYS A 21 6.23 11.24 -2.11
C LYS A 21 5.07 11.35 -1.11
N GLN A 22 3.85 11.04 -1.55
CA GLN A 22 2.64 11.28 -0.75
C GLN A 22 2.39 10.19 0.30
N PHE A 23 2.65 8.92 -0.02
CA PHE A 23 2.19 7.81 0.80
C PHE A 23 3.31 7.08 1.55
N THR A 24 4.52 7.04 1.00
CA THR A 24 5.65 6.28 1.58
C THR A 24 6.73 7.16 2.25
N GLY A 25 6.61 8.49 2.14
CA GLY A 25 7.49 9.42 2.87
C GLY A 25 8.84 9.68 2.20
N LEU A 26 8.90 9.66 0.86
CA LEU A 26 10.14 9.97 0.10
C LEU A 26 10.83 11.24 0.59
N LEU A 27 10.03 12.28 0.86
CA LEU A 27 10.51 13.62 1.22
C LEU A 27 10.79 13.78 2.72
N ASN A 28 10.52 12.76 3.53
CA ASN A 28 10.62 12.86 4.98
C ASN A 28 12.05 12.59 5.49
N CYS A 29 12.92 11.97 4.67
CA CYS A 29 14.28 11.68 5.10
C CYS A 29 15.12 12.96 5.19
N GLN A 30 15.78 13.13 6.32
CA GLN A 30 16.67 14.26 6.63
C GLN A 30 18.14 13.83 6.79
N ALA A 31 18.48 12.63 6.30
CA ALA A 31 19.85 12.12 6.36
C ALA A 31 20.78 12.95 5.46
N ARG A 32 22.04 13.10 5.89
CA ARG A 32 23.08 13.84 5.15
C ARG A 32 24.13 12.94 4.49
N SER A 33 24.12 11.65 4.83
CA SER A 33 25.01 10.65 4.22
C SER A 33 24.37 10.16 2.92
N GLU A 34 25.17 10.11 1.86
CA GLU A 34 24.76 9.61 0.55
C GLU A 34 24.20 8.19 0.61
N GLU A 35 24.88 7.29 1.32
CA GLU A 35 24.46 5.90 1.49
C GLU A 35 23.07 5.79 2.14
N LYS A 36 22.82 6.60 3.18
CA LYS A 36 21.53 6.63 3.89
C LYS A 36 20.41 7.19 3.02
N LEU A 37 20.71 8.21 2.21
CA LEU A 37 19.74 8.76 1.25
C LEU A 37 19.40 7.74 0.17
N ASN A 38 20.41 7.08 -0.42
CA ASN A 38 20.20 6.05 -1.43
C ASN A 38 19.35 4.89 -0.89
N PHE A 39 19.67 4.40 0.31
CA PHE A 39 18.87 3.37 0.97
C PHE A 39 17.42 3.80 1.17
N HIS A 40 17.17 5.02 1.66
CA HIS A 40 15.81 5.54 1.84
C HIS A 40 15.03 5.62 0.52
N PHE A 41 15.66 6.07 -0.56
CA PHE A 41 15.02 6.13 -1.88
C PHE A 41 14.62 4.74 -2.39
N ILE A 42 15.52 3.75 -2.26
CA ILE A 42 15.22 2.37 -2.63
C ILE A 42 14.07 1.84 -1.77
N CYS A 43 14.14 1.97 -0.45
CA CYS A 43 13.11 1.47 0.46
C CYS A 43 11.72 2.05 0.19
N THR A 44 11.64 3.37 -0.04
CA THR A 44 10.35 4.02 -0.31
C THR A 44 9.75 3.59 -1.65
N LEU A 45 10.56 3.41 -2.68
CA LEU A 45 10.14 2.84 -3.97
C LEU A 45 9.68 1.38 -3.82
N THR A 46 10.46 0.56 -3.14
CA THR A 46 10.13 -0.85 -2.88
C THR A 46 8.84 -0.99 -2.07
N ALA A 47 8.56 -0.09 -1.12
CA ALA A 47 7.31 -0.10 -0.35
C ALA A 47 6.06 0.03 -1.25
N ILE A 48 6.13 0.83 -2.32
CA ILE A 48 5.03 0.90 -3.31
C ILE A 48 4.86 -0.41 -4.06
N ASP A 49 5.96 -1.01 -4.50
CA ASP A 49 5.90 -2.26 -5.24
C ASP A 49 5.33 -3.39 -4.38
N ILE A 50 5.69 -3.44 -3.10
CA ILE A 50 5.08 -4.35 -2.12
C ILE A 50 3.59 -4.08 -1.97
N GLY A 51 3.18 -2.81 -1.79
CA GLY A 51 1.76 -2.46 -1.68
C GLY A 51 0.93 -2.87 -2.91
N LYS A 52 1.49 -2.67 -4.12
CA LYS A 52 0.87 -3.13 -5.37
C LYS A 52 0.83 -4.65 -5.48
N ALA A 53 1.87 -5.35 -5.03
CA ALA A 53 1.91 -6.80 -5.01
C ALA A 53 0.84 -7.38 -4.07
N ILE A 54 0.67 -6.80 -2.88
CA ILE A 54 -0.40 -7.18 -1.93
C ILE A 54 -1.77 -6.98 -2.58
N ALA A 55 -2.04 -5.83 -3.20
CA ALA A 55 -3.32 -5.57 -3.85
C ALA A 55 -3.60 -6.48 -5.06
N ARG A 56 -2.57 -7.01 -5.70
CA ARG A 56 -2.69 -7.98 -6.80
C ARG A 56 -2.70 -9.44 -6.32
N SER A 57 -2.51 -9.70 -5.03
CA SER A 57 -2.51 -11.06 -4.49
C SER A 57 -3.85 -11.74 -4.80
N GLY A 58 -3.81 -12.95 -5.36
CA GLY A 58 -5.01 -13.70 -5.75
C GLY A 58 -5.62 -13.32 -7.11
N LEU A 59 -5.04 -12.37 -7.85
CA LEU A 59 -5.49 -11.97 -9.19
C LEU A 59 -4.53 -12.47 -10.28
N ASN A 60 -5.08 -12.77 -11.46
CA ASN A 60 -4.29 -13.15 -12.62
C ASN A 60 -3.42 -11.99 -13.12
N ARG A 61 -2.26 -12.31 -13.70
CA ARG A 61 -1.33 -11.28 -14.21
C ARG A 61 -1.94 -10.42 -15.32
N SER A 62 -2.88 -10.98 -16.07
CA SER A 62 -3.58 -10.30 -17.16
C SER A 62 -4.78 -9.44 -16.72
N SER A 63 -5.22 -9.52 -15.46
CA SER A 63 -6.38 -8.73 -15.03
C SER A 63 -5.97 -7.28 -14.83
N THR A 64 -6.80 -6.38 -15.38
CA THR A 64 -6.74 -4.95 -15.10
C THR A 64 -7.23 -4.72 -13.67
N LEU A 65 -6.45 -3.98 -12.89
CA LEU A 65 -6.80 -3.62 -11.53
C LEU A 65 -6.59 -2.12 -11.37
N SER A 66 -7.66 -1.42 -10.97
CA SER A 66 -7.56 -0.03 -10.51
C SER A 66 -7.01 -0.05 -9.09
N ILE A 67 -5.77 0.40 -8.92
CA ILE A 67 -5.09 0.42 -7.62
C ILE A 67 -4.97 1.86 -7.15
N SER A 68 -5.45 2.13 -5.94
CA SER A 68 -5.18 3.38 -5.23
C SER A 68 -4.22 3.10 -4.07
N ILE A 69 -3.01 3.66 -4.14
CA ILE A 69 -1.99 3.52 -3.08
C ILE A 69 -2.49 4.08 -1.75
N LYS A 70 -3.28 5.17 -1.79
CA LYS A 70 -3.97 5.71 -0.62
C LYS A 70 -4.83 4.64 0.05
N ASN A 71 -5.68 3.97 -0.71
CA ASN A 71 -6.59 2.95 -0.20
C ASN A 71 -5.84 1.75 0.39
N ILE A 72 -4.76 1.30 -0.25
CA ILE A 72 -3.90 0.23 0.30
C ILE A 72 -3.28 0.67 1.62
N LYS A 73 -2.72 1.89 1.68
CA LYS A 73 -2.11 2.42 2.90
C LYS A 73 -3.13 2.50 4.04
N THR A 74 -4.33 3.01 3.76
CA THR A 74 -5.42 3.08 4.75
C THR A 74 -5.76 1.70 5.28
N GLU A 75 -5.96 0.72 4.38
CA GLU A 75 -6.29 -0.66 4.76
C GLU A 75 -5.20 -1.31 5.63
N LEU A 76 -3.93 -1.16 5.26
CA LEU A 76 -2.79 -1.67 6.05
C LEU A 76 -2.68 -0.97 7.42
N SER A 77 -2.98 0.32 7.47
CA SER A 77 -2.99 1.08 8.73
C SER A 77 -4.12 0.61 9.66
N ASN A 78 -5.31 0.36 9.11
CA ASN A 78 -6.44 -0.19 9.85
C ASN A 78 -6.14 -1.60 10.36
N TYR A 79 -5.55 -2.45 9.51
CA TYR A 79 -5.11 -3.79 9.89
C TYR A 79 -4.12 -3.77 11.06
N LEU A 80 -3.11 -2.89 10.99
CA LEU A 80 -2.12 -2.73 12.06
C LEU A 80 -2.80 -2.30 13.37
N THR A 81 -3.69 -1.31 13.30
CA THR A 81 -4.40 -0.78 14.48
C THR A 81 -5.28 -1.86 15.13
N LEU A 82 -6.02 -2.62 14.31
CA LEU A 82 -6.84 -3.73 14.77
C LEU A 82 -5.98 -4.82 15.43
N THR A 83 -4.87 -5.19 14.79
CA THR A 83 -3.96 -6.22 15.31
C THR A 83 -3.35 -5.79 16.65
N LEU A 84 -2.93 -4.53 16.76
CA LEU A 84 -2.43 -3.96 18.01
C LEU A 84 -3.49 -3.96 19.11
N PHE A 85 -4.72 -3.55 18.78
CA PHE A 85 -5.84 -3.57 19.72
C PHE A 85 -6.08 -5.01 20.24
N LEU A 86 -6.26 -5.98 19.34
CA LEU A 86 -6.50 -7.36 19.72
C LEU A 86 -5.39 -7.93 20.61
N SER A 87 -4.12 -7.68 20.23
CA SER A 87 -2.96 -8.11 21.00
C SER A 87 -2.89 -7.48 22.40
N LYS A 88 -3.23 -6.20 22.53
CA LYS A 88 -3.20 -5.50 23.84
C LYS A 88 -4.29 -5.96 24.79
N PHE A 89 -5.44 -6.38 24.26
CA PHE A 89 -6.55 -6.88 25.06
C PHE A 89 -6.53 -8.42 25.22
N GLY A 90 -5.51 -9.12 24.70
CA GLY A 90 -5.38 -10.58 24.79
C GLY A 90 -6.50 -11.32 24.05
N ILE A 91 -7.07 -10.69 23.02
CA ILE A 91 -8.18 -11.21 22.22
C ILE A 91 -7.63 -11.95 20.98
N ASP A 92 -6.49 -12.61 21.15
CA ASP A 92 -5.74 -13.29 20.08
C ASP A 92 -6.47 -14.56 19.59
N ARG A 93 -7.53 -14.97 20.30
CA ARG A 93 -8.32 -16.18 20.06
C ARG A 93 -9.64 -15.94 19.31
N ILE A 94 -9.88 -14.75 18.77
CA ILE A 94 -11.02 -14.54 17.87
C ILE A 94 -10.83 -15.43 16.64
N ASP A 95 -11.75 -16.38 16.42
CA ASP A 95 -11.80 -17.14 15.18
C ASP A 95 -12.14 -16.19 14.02
N PRO A 96 -11.20 -15.93 13.10
CA PRO A 96 -11.44 -15.05 11.96
C PRO A 96 -12.48 -15.62 10.99
N ASN A 97 -12.74 -16.93 11.06
CA ASN A 97 -13.62 -17.66 10.15
C ASN A 97 -15.09 -17.64 10.60
N MET A 98 -15.38 -17.11 11.79
CA MET A 98 -16.76 -16.88 12.20
C MET A 98 -17.34 -15.74 11.36
N LYS A 99 -18.41 -16.01 10.61
CA LYS A 99 -18.98 -15.09 9.61
C LYS A 99 -19.17 -13.64 10.11
N LYS A 100 -19.67 -13.46 11.34
CA LYS A 100 -19.85 -12.13 11.96
C LYS A 100 -18.52 -11.39 12.16
N ASN A 101 -17.47 -12.11 12.56
CA ASN A 101 -16.14 -11.51 12.75
C ASN A 101 -15.53 -11.13 11.41
N THR A 102 -15.65 -11.97 10.39
CA THR A 102 -15.15 -11.68 9.04
C THR A 102 -15.78 -10.42 8.46
N GLU A 103 -17.11 -10.27 8.59
CA GLU A 103 -17.82 -9.07 8.13
C GLU A 103 -17.39 -7.80 8.87
N CYS A 104 -17.31 -7.83 10.20
CA CYS A 104 -16.84 -6.71 11.01
C CYS A 104 -15.38 -6.34 10.69
N ILE A 105 -14.48 -7.33 10.60
CA ILE A 105 -13.08 -7.11 10.24
C ILE A 105 -12.99 -6.45 8.87
N ASN A 106 -13.73 -6.95 7.87
CA ASN A 106 -13.72 -6.34 6.55
C ASN A 106 -14.23 -4.89 6.56
N GLN A 107 -15.28 -4.58 7.31
CA GLN A 107 -15.76 -3.20 7.46
C GLN A 107 -14.69 -2.29 8.07
N ILE A 108 -13.99 -2.75 9.11
CA ILE A 108 -12.89 -2.02 9.73
C ILE A 108 -11.73 -1.82 8.75
N LEU A 109 -11.36 -2.86 7.99
CA LEU A 109 -10.30 -2.76 6.99
C LEU A 109 -10.65 -1.77 5.87
N GLN A 110 -11.90 -1.76 5.41
CA GLN A 110 -12.35 -0.83 4.38
C GLN A 110 -12.62 0.60 4.89
N PHE A 111 -12.60 0.82 6.22
CA PHE A 111 -12.90 2.12 6.80
C PHE A 111 -11.98 3.22 6.29
N GLY A 112 -12.55 4.31 5.79
CA GLY A 112 -11.81 5.47 5.27
C GLY A 112 -11.23 5.29 3.86
N LYS A 113 -11.46 4.15 3.20
CA LYS A 113 -11.17 4.01 1.76
C LYS A 113 -12.19 4.82 0.96
N ILE A 114 -11.70 5.49 -0.08
CA ILE A 114 -12.56 6.26 -0.99
C ILE A 114 -12.96 5.35 -2.15
N ALA A 115 -14.25 5.33 -2.49
CA ALA A 115 -14.74 4.66 -3.69
C ALA A 115 -14.11 5.31 -4.93
N ALA A 116 -13.47 4.50 -5.76
CA ALA A 116 -12.90 4.93 -7.02
C ALA A 116 -13.98 5.05 -8.10
#